data_AF-A0A7J2YB27-F1
#
_entry.id   AF-A0A7J2YB27-F1
#
_cell.length_a   1.000
_cell.length_b   1.000
_cell.length_c   1.000
_cell.angle_alpha   90.00
_cell.angle_beta   90.00
_cell.angle_gamma   90.00
#
_symmetry.space_group_name_H-M   'P 1'
#
loop_
_entity.id
_entity.type
_entity.pdbx_description
1 polymer ?
#
loop_
_entity_poly.entity_id
_entity_poly.type
_entity_poly.pdbx_seq_one_letter_code
_entity_poly.pdbx_strand_id
1 'polypeptide(L)'
;MNMKDIEISVDQKTVVAGADITGIVRINYDGRFDGVQVNTYITGSNDYVRFTNLEGKKISLISRLFVDRQTIGEKRAFKFTARVDQSSQKESSIRFRAAMIQEHKEIASDTVFVPLHAE
;
A
#
# COMPACT_ATOMS: atom_id res chain seq x y z
N MET A 1 1.60 24.36 7.56
CA MET A 1 1.84 22.91 7.70
C MET A 1 2.12 22.37 6.31
N ASN A 2 3.30 21.82 6.05
CA ASN A 2 3.61 21.29 4.71
C ASN A 2 2.94 19.92 4.58
N MET A 3 2.02 19.82 3.64
CA MET A 3 1.34 18.57 3.28
C MET A 3 2.33 17.70 2.50
N LYS A 4 2.40 16.39 2.79
CA LYS A 4 3.27 15.47 2.04
C LYS A 4 2.76 15.32 0.61
N ASP A 5 3.67 15.25 -0.37
CA ASP A 5 3.36 15.04 -1.80
C ASP A 5 2.55 13.75 -2.06
N ILE A 6 2.74 12.74 -1.22
CA ILE A 6 1.98 11.50 -1.19
C ILE A 6 1.77 11.08 0.26
N GLU A 7 0.61 10.49 0.54
CA GLU A 7 0.26 9.98 1.85
C GLU A 7 -0.37 8.59 1.71
N ILE A 8 0.04 7.65 2.55
CA ILE A 8 -0.59 6.32 2.65
C ILE A 8 -1.19 6.13 4.04
N SER A 9 -2.39 5.58 4.08
CA SER A 9 -3.10 5.24 5.31
C SER A 9 -3.71 3.85 5.19
N VAL A 10 -3.82 3.17 6.33
CA VAL A 10 -4.50 1.86 6.46
C VAL A 10 -5.53 2.00 7.56
N ASP A 11 -6.75 1.52 7.31
CA ASP A 11 -7.89 1.71 8.23
C ASP A 11 -7.73 0.88 9.51
N GLN A 12 -7.06 -0.26 9.41
CA GLN A 12 -6.85 -1.20 10.50
C GLN A 12 -5.74 -0.72 11.45
N LYS A 13 -6.04 -0.68 12.75
CA LYS A 13 -5.02 -0.46 13.81
C LYS A 13 -4.15 -1.70 14.06
N THR A 14 -4.70 -2.88 13.80
CA THR A 14 -4.01 -4.17 13.86
C THR A 14 -4.63 -5.11 12.83
N VAL A 15 -3.83 -6.03 12.30
CA VAL A 15 -4.23 -7.00 11.28
C VAL A 15 -4.18 -8.40 11.87
N VAL A 16 -5.21 -9.18 11.58
CA VAL A 16 -5.26 -10.63 11.82
C VAL A 16 -5.05 -11.32 10.47
N ALA A 17 -4.23 -12.37 10.43
CA ALA A 17 -4.06 -13.16 9.22
C ALA A 17 -5.42 -13.66 8.69
N GLY A 18 -5.60 -13.65 7.38
CA GLY A 18 -6.87 -13.97 6.72
C GLY A 18 -7.91 -12.85 6.70
N ALA A 19 -7.71 -11.74 7.41
CA ALA A 19 -8.59 -10.58 7.30
C ALA A 19 -8.20 -9.65 6.13
N ASP A 20 -9.19 -8.93 5.60
CA ASP A 20 -8.96 -7.89 4.60
C ASP A 20 -8.41 -6.62 5.26
N ILE A 21 -7.35 -6.08 4.64
CA ILE A 21 -6.67 -4.84 5.00
C ILE A 21 -7.04 -3.80 3.96
N THR A 22 -7.59 -2.68 4.40
CA THR A 22 -8.00 -1.59 3.51
C THR A 22 -7.05 -0.43 3.65
N GLY A 23 -6.48 0.01 2.54
CA GLY A 23 -5.61 1.18 2.51
C GLY A 23 -6.04 2.20 1.48
N ILE A 24 -5.68 3.45 1.73
CA ILE A 24 -5.92 4.60 0.86
C ILE A 24 -4.59 5.31 0.66
N VAL A 25 -4.27 5.60 -0.61
CA VAL A 25 -3.19 6.50 -0.99
C VAL A 25 -3.80 7.81 -1.49
N ARG A 26 -3.28 8.95 -1.01
CA ARG A 26 -3.63 10.31 -1.47
C ARG A 26 -2.41 11.00 -2.05
N ILE A 27 -2.63 11.83 -3.07
CA ILE A 27 -1.59 12.54 -3.80
C ILE A 27 -1.83 14.03 -3.72
N ASN A 28 -0.86 14.75 -3.19
CA ASN A 28 -0.88 16.20 -3.03
C ASN A 28 0.20 16.88 -3.89
N TYR A 29 0.65 16.20 -4.94
CA TYR A 29 1.68 16.68 -5.87
C TYR A 29 1.04 17.13 -7.19
N ASP A 30 1.37 18.35 -7.62
CA ASP A 30 0.88 18.95 -8.87
C ASP A 30 1.80 18.68 -10.07
N GLY A 31 3.02 18.18 -9.82
CA GLY A 31 3.97 17.89 -10.89
C GLY A 31 3.64 16.63 -11.69
N ARG A 32 4.44 16.39 -12.73
CA ARG A 32 4.35 15.18 -13.55
C ARG A 32 4.81 13.96 -12.77
N PHE A 33 4.12 12.85 -12.91
CA PHE A 33 4.55 11.52 -12.46
C PHE A 33 3.85 10.46 -13.30
N ASP A 34 4.42 9.25 -13.35
CA ASP A 34 3.91 8.15 -14.18
C ASP A 34 2.89 7.30 -13.41
N GLY A 35 3.09 7.16 -12.10
CA GLY A 35 2.18 6.42 -11.23
C GLY A 35 2.70 6.29 -9.80
N VAL A 36 2.01 5.46 -9.02
CA VAL A 36 2.38 5.14 -7.65
C VAL A 36 2.62 3.65 -7.52
N GLN A 37 3.74 3.28 -6.90
CA GLN A 37 4.03 1.92 -6.47
C GLN A 37 3.76 1.77 -4.98
N VAL A 38 2.85 0.87 -4.61
CA VAL A 38 2.65 0.43 -3.22
C VAL A 38 3.39 -0.88 -3.02
N ASN A 39 4.35 -0.89 -2.10
CA ASN A 39 5.07 -2.09 -1.69
C ASN A 39 4.68 -2.49 -0.28
N THR A 40 4.72 -3.79 -0.02
CA THR A 40 4.51 -4.38 1.29
C THR A 40 5.68 -5.24 1.72
N TYR A 41 5.91 -5.28 3.02
CA TYR A 41 6.94 -6.11 3.63
C TYR A 41 6.49 -6.49 5.05
N ILE A 42 6.62 -7.76 5.42
CA ILE A 42 6.34 -8.24 6.77
C ILE A 42 7.67 -8.30 7.53
N THR A 43 7.76 -7.55 8.63
CA THR A 43 9.00 -7.49 9.42
C THR A 43 9.36 -8.86 9.98
N GLY A 44 10.59 -9.32 9.73
CA GLY A 44 11.08 -10.60 10.26
C GLY A 44 10.44 -11.84 9.62
N SER A 45 9.67 -11.69 8.55
CA SER A 45 9.10 -12.81 7.79
C SER A 45 9.38 -12.70 6.30
N ASN A 46 9.42 -13.87 5.64
CA ASN A 46 9.37 -14.00 4.19
C ASN A 46 7.93 -14.22 3.67
N ASP A 47 6.94 -14.19 4.57
CA ASP A 47 5.53 -14.24 4.22
C ASP A 47 5.16 -13.04 3.34
N TYR A 48 4.12 -13.24 2.51
CA TYR A 48 3.72 -12.26 1.52
C TYR A 48 2.38 -11.62 1.86
N VAL A 49 2.24 -10.35 1.47
CA VAL A 49 0.96 -9.66 1.41
C VAL A 49 0.46 -9.71 -0.03
N ARG A 50 -0.79 -10.10 -0.23
CA ARG A 50 -1.47 -10.13 -1.52
C ARG A 50 -2.42 -8.94 -1.63
N PHE A 51 -2.29 -8.17 -2.70
CA PHE A 51 -3.34 -7.22 -3.10
C PHE A 51 -4.45 -7.98 -3.81
N THR A 52 -5.68 -7.82 -3.31
CA THR A 52 -6.88 -8.55 -3.76
C THR A 52 -7.88 -7.65 -4.48
N ASN A 53 -7.82 -6.34 -4.24
CA ASN A 53 -8.71 -5.36 -4.86
C ASN A 53 -8.02 -4.01 -5.10
N LEU A 54 -8.35 -3.37 -6.21
CA LEU A 54 -8.05 -1.97 -6.50
C LEU A 54 -9.31 -1.31 -7.04
N GLU A 55 -9.82 -0.29 -6.36
CA GLU A 55 -10.99 0.49 -6.83
C GLU A 55 -12.22 -0.38 -7.17
N GLY A 56 -12.50 -1.40 -6.36
CA GLY A 56 -13.58 -2.35 -6.57
C GLY A 56 -13.25 -3.47 -7.56
N LYS A 57 -12.17 -3.35 -8.34
CA LYS A 57 -11.74 -4.40 -9.29
C LYS A 57 -10.90 -5.45 -8.58
N LYS A 58 -11.25 -6.72 -8.75
CA LYS A 58 -10.46 -7.85 -8.25
C LYS A 58 -9.12 -7.91 -8.98
N ILE A 59 -8.05 -8.06 -8.20
CA ILE A 59 -6.67 -8.23 -8.69
C ILE A 59 -5.99 -9.34 -7.88
N SER A 60 -4.84 -9.82 -8.35
CA SER A 60 -4.00 -10.77 -7.60
C SER A 60 -2.54 -10.41 -7.84
N LEU A 61 -1.99 -9.56 -6.97
CA LEU A 61 -0.60 -9.14 -7.02
C LEU A 61 0.07 -9.39 -5.66
N ILE A 62 1.33 -9.81 -5.68
CA ILE A 62 2.08 -10.17 -4.48
C ILE A 62 3.11 -9.08 -4.22
N SER A 63 3.12 -8.55 -3.00
CA SER A 63 4.07 -7.57 -2.46
C SER A 63 4.13 -6.20 -3.14
N ARG A 64 3.76 -6.08 -4.42
CA ARG A 64 3.86 -4.86 -5.22
C ARG A 64 2.58 -4.63 -6.00
N LEU A 65 2.04 -3.42 -5.86
CA LEU A 65 0.94 -2.87 -6.65
C LEU A 65 1.45 -1.60 -7.34
N PHE A 66 1.33 -1.52 -8.66
CA PHE A 66 1.55 -0.29 -9.40
C PHE A 66 0.22 0.24 -9.91
N VAL A 67 -0.05 1.53 -9.66
CA VAL A 67 -1.24 2.22 -10.12
C VAL A 67 -0.78 3.40 -10.97
N ASP A 68 -1.11 3.36 -12.26
CA ASP A 68 -0.73 4.40 -13.19
C ASP A 68 -1.51 5.71 -12.94
N ARG A 69 -0.93 6.82 -13.40
CA ARG A 69 -1.52 8.16 -13.27
C ARG A 69 -2.93 8.27 -13.85
N GLN A 70 -3.24 7.53 -14.92
CA GLN A 70 -4.54 7.58 -15.59
C GLN A 70 -5.62 6.92 -14.72
N THR A 71 -5.31 5.77 -14.12
CA THR A 71 -6.17 5.06 -13.16
C THR A 71 -6.42 5.89 -11.90
N ILE A 72 -5.41 6.64 -11.42
CA ILE A 72 -5.56 7.55 -10.28
C ILE A 72 -6.52 8.70 -10.61
N GLY A 73 -6.47 9.22 -11.85
CA GLY A 73 -7.39 10.25 -12.33
C GLY A 73 -7.36 11.56 -11.55
N GLU A 74 -8.43 12.32 -11.62
CA GLU A 74 -8.55 13.65 -10.99
C GLU A 74 -8.81 13.60 -9.49
N LYS A 75 -9.34 12.48 -8.98
CA LYS A 75 -9.59 12.27 -7.55
C LYS A 75 -8.31 12.27 -6.71
N ARG A 76 -7.13 12.15 -7.34
CA ARG A 76 -5.80 12.14 -6.69
C ARG A 76 -5.70 11.19 -5.50
N ALA A 77 -6.46 10.11 -5.53
CA ALA A 77 -6.48 9.11 -4.47
C ALA A 77 -6.90 7.76 -5.03
N PHE A 78 -6.46 6.68 -4.40
CA PHE A 78 -7.00 5.36 -4.68
C PHE A 78 -7.06 4.47 -3.45
N LYS A 79 -8.04 3.55 -3.46
CA LYS A 79 -8.27 2.54 -2.43
C LYS A 79 -7.79 1.17 -2.92
N PHE A 80 -7.08 0.46 -2.07
CA PHE A 80 -6.68 -0.92 -2.28
C PHE A 80 -7.15 -1.82 -1.14
N THR A 81 -7.29 -3.10 -1.44
CA THR A 81 -7.47 -4.16 -0.43
C THR A 81 -6.31 -5.13 -0.53
N ALA A 82 -5.77 -5.48 0.61
CA ALA A 82 -4.66 -6.41 0.76
C ALA A 82 -4.99 -7.47 1.83
N ARG A 83 -4.29 -8.60 1.81
CA ARG A 83 -4.48 -9.69 2.75
C ARG A 83 -3.17 -10.41 3.00
N VAL A 84 -2.97 -10.86 4.23
CA VAL A 84 -1.93 -11.84 4.57
C VAL A 84 -2.62 -13.19 4.70
N ASP A 85 -2.26 -14.16 3.86
CA ASP A 85 -2.95 -15.45 3.83
C ASP A 85 -2.64 -16.26 5.10
N GLN A 86 -1.38 -16.26 5.53
CA GLN A 86 -0.88 -16.90 6.75
C GLN A 86 0.30 -16.09 7.29
N SER A 87 0.50 -16.09 8.60
CA SER A 87 1.70 -15.51 9.22
C SER A 87 2.36 -16.54 10.12
N SER A 88 3.66 -16.76 9.91
CA SER A 88 4.44 -17.69 10.72
C SER A 88 5.09 -17.01 11.95
N GLN A 89 4.90 -15.70 12.12
CA GLN A 89 5.57 -14.88 13.13
C GLN A 89 4.58 -14.34 14.16
N LYS A 90 4.86 -14.58 15.45
CA LYS A 90 3.99 -14.15 16.57
C LYS A 90 3.90 -12.64 16.73
N GLU A 91 4.98 -11.92 16.48
CA GLU A 91 5.05 -10.47 16.60
C GLU A 91 5.69 -9.91 15.34
N SER A 92 4.86 -9.45 14.41
CA SER A 92 5.33 -8.81 13.19
C SER A 92 4.52 -7.56 12.88
N SER A 93 5.00 -6.76 11.95
CA SER A 93 4.28 -5.62 11.40
C SER A 93 4.37 -5.65 9.89
N ILE A 94 3.28 -5.25 9.25
CA ILE A 94 3.24 -5.03 7.81
C ILE A 94 3.64 -3.59 7.57
N ARG A 95 4.73 -3.40 6.84
CA ARG A 95 5.12 -2.10 6.30
C ARG A 95 4.42 -1.90 4.96
N PHE A 96 3.57 -0.89 4.86
CA PHE A 96 3.03 -0.41 3.59
C PHE A 96 3.77 0.85 3.18
N ARG A 97 4.30 0.88 1.96
CA ARG A 97 5.03 2.03 1.43
C ARG A 97 4.50 2.42 0.07
N ALA A 98 3.98 3.63 -0.06
CA ALA A 98 3.62 4.23 -1.33
C ALA A 98 4.78 5.09 -1.83
N ALA A 99 5.16 4.91 -3.09
CA ALA A 99 6.22 5.65 -3.76
C ALA A 99 5.69 6.21 -5.07
N MET A 100 5.82 7.51 -5.26
CA MET A 100 5.50 8.19 -6.52
C MET A 100 6.68 8.04 -7.47
N ILE A 101 6.40 7.54 -8.68
CA ILE A 101 7.42 7.21 -9.68
C ILE A 101 7.32 8.16 -10.87
N GLN A 102 8.45 8.71 -11.28
CA GLN A 102 8.62 9.50 -12.50
C GLN A 102 9.90 9.04 -13.21
N GLU A 103 9.78 8.57 -14.45
CA GLU A 103 10.88 8.13 -15.32
C GLU A 103 11.83 7.14 -14.62
N HIS A 104 11.24 6.08 -14.04
CA HIS A 104 11.91 5.05 -13.23
C HIS A 104 12.57 5.54 -11.93
N LYS A 105 12.39 6.81 -11.55
CA LYS A 105 12.89 7.37 -10.30
C LYS A 105 11.75 7.53 -9.30
N GLU A 106 12.04 7.28 -8.04
CA GLU A 106 11.16 7.71 -6.96
C GLU A 106 11.37 9.20 -6.71
N ILE A 107 10.28 9.97 -6.67
CA ILE A 107 10.32 11.41 -6.41
C ILE A 107 9.73 11.79 -5.05
N ALA A 108 8.85 10.95 -4.50
CA ALA A 108 8.26 11.11 -3.17
C ALA A 108 7.79 9.75 -2.64
N SER A 109 7.75 9.59 -1.32
CA SER A 109 7.17 8.40 -0.71
C SER A 109 6.61 8.67 0.68
N ASP A 110 5.72 7.77 1.09
CA ASP A 110 5.21 7.71 2.45
C ASP A 110 5.09 6.25 2.91
N THR A 111 5.17 6.03 4.22
CA THR A 111 5.22 4.70 4.81
C THR A 111 4.42 4.64 6.10
N VAL A 112 3.63 3.57 6.25
CA VAL A 112 2.95 3.22 7.49
C VAL A 112 3.27 1.78 7.91
N PHE A 113 3.23 1.55 9.21
CA PHE A 113 3.40 0.22 9.81
C PHE A 113 2.11 -0.17 10.52
N VAL A 114 1.68 -1.40 10.31
CA VAL A 114 0.49 -1.95 10.96
C VAL A 114 0.88 -3.26 11.65
N PRO A 115 0.65 -3.40 12.97
CA PRO A 115 0.85 -4.66 13.68
C PRO A 115 0.10 -5.82 13.02
N LEU A 116 0.74 -6.99 12.98
CA LEU A 116 0.19 -8.24 12.48
C LEU A 116 0.25 -9.29 13.59
N HIS A 117 -0.92 -9.80 13.96
CA HIS A 117 -1.05 -10.94 14.86
C HIS A 117 -1.24 -12.22 14.04
N ALA A 118 -0.41 -13.22 14.33
CA ALA A 118 -0.71 -14.60 13.99
C ALA A 118 -1.89 -15.07 14.86
N GLU A 119 -2.83 -15.80 14.27
CA GLU A 119 -3.82 -16.58 15.04
C GLU A 119 -3.18 -17.77 15.76
#